data_AF-A0A3Q9K9S4-F1
#
_entry.id   AF-A0A3Q9K9S4-F1
#
_cell.length_a   1.000
_cell.length_b   1.000
_cell.length_c   1.000
_cell.angle_alpha   90.00
_cell.angle_beta   90.00
_cell.angle_gamma   90.00
#
_symmetry.space_group_name_H-M   'P 1'
#
loop_
_entity.id
_entity.type
_entity.pdbx_description
1 polymer ?
#
loop_
_entity_poly.entity_id
_entity_poly.type
_entity_poly.pdbx_seq_one_letter_code
_entity_poly.pdbx_strand_id
1 'polypeptide(L)' 'MAQHPVAHEVFDQRDADGVVVLLDAEPPAGQHDTVREAAAICPAAVIEVHA' A
#
# COMPACT_ATOMS: atom_id res chain seq x y z
N MET A 1 5.27 -10.89 10.68
CA MET A 1 4.10 -11.36 9.91
C MET A 1 3.05 -10.26 9.98
N ALA A 2 3.27 -9.15 9.27
CA ALA A 2 2.22 -8.12 9.16
C ALA A 2 1.34 -8.56 7.99
N GLN A 3 0.10 -8.96 8.28
CA GLN A 3 -0.85 -9.49 7.31
C GLN A 3 -1.50 -8.38 6.46
N HIS A 4 -1.13 -7.10 6.66
CA HIS A 4 -1.68 -5.97 5.92
C HIS A 4 -0.61 -4.89 5.66
N PRO A 5 -0.69 -4.18 4.52
CA PRO A 5 0.18 -3.04 4.22
C PRO A 5 -0.13 -1.88 5.15
N VAL A 6 0.87 -1.08 5.54
CA VAL A 6 0.58 0.26 6.08
C VAL A 6 -0.15 1.08 5.00
N ALA A 7 -1.00 2.03 5.40
CA ALA A 7 -1.98 2.69 4.52
C ALA A 7 -3.13 1.78 4.05
N HIS A 8 -3.82 1.12 5.00
CA HIS A 8 -5.00 0.26 4.75
C HIS A 8 -6.17 0.95 4.01
N GLU A 9 -6.21 2.27 4.04
CA GLU A 9 -7.21 3.07 3.31
C GLU A 9 -6.87 3.21 1.82
N VAL A 10 -5.63 2.93 1.43
CA VAL A 10 -5.10 3.04 0.04
C VAL A 10 -4.80 1.67 -0.55
N PHE A 11 -4.31 0.75 0.26
CA PHE A 11 -3.95 -0.60 -0.16
C PHE A 11 -4.63 -1.63 0.73
N ASP A 12 -5.13 -2.69 0.09
CA ASP A 12 -5.56 -3.91 0.77
C ASP A 12 -4.67 -5.07 0.34
N GLN A 13 -4.55 -6.10 1.19
CA GLN A 13 -3.92 -7.35 0.82
C GLN A 13 -4.96 -8.47 0.93
N ARG A 14 -5.26 -9.11 -0.20
CA ARG A 14 -6.19 -10.23 -0.21
C ARG A 14 -5.59 -11.42 0.52
N ASP A 15 -6.27 -11.90 1.56
CA ASP A 15 -5.78 -12.99 2.42
C ASP A 15 -5.51 -14.31 1.68
N ALA A 16 -6.26 -14.58 0.60
CA ALA A 16 -6.19 -15.87 -0.10
C ALA A 16 -4.86 -16.11 -0.82
N ASP A 17 -4.25 -15.06 -1.37
CA ASP A 17 -3.07 -15.16 -2.24
C ASP A 17 -2.03 -14.05 -2.00
N GLY A 18 -2.28 -13.16 -1.04
CA GLY A 18 -1.37 -12.08 -0.68
C GLY A 18 -1.26 -10.98 -1.74
N VAL A 19 -2.15 -10.98 -2.74
CA VAL A 19 -2.18 -9.95 -3.79
C VAL A 19 -2.54 -8.62 -3.16
N VAL A 20 -1.69 -7.62 -3.39
CA VAL A 20 -1.97 -6.23 -3.02
C VAL A 20 -2.95 -5.63 -4.03
N VAL A 21 -4.02 -5.02 -3.51
CA VAL A 21 -5.06 -4.33 -4.27
C VAL A 21 -4.95 -2.84 -3.98
N LEU A 22 -4.93 -2.02 -5.03
CA LEU A 22 -5.04 -0.57 -4.91
C LEU A 22 -6.51 -0.19 -4.71
N LEU A 23 -6.84 0.38 -3.55
CA LEU A 23 -8.18 0.85 -3.20
C LEU A 23 -8.41 2.29 -3.66
N ASP A 24 -7.40 3.16 -3.52
CA ASP A 24 -7.45 4.56 -3.93
C ASP A 24 -6.16 4.93 -4.67
N ALA A 25 -6.29 5.35 -5.93
CA ALA A 25 -5.14 5.73 -6.75
C ALA A 25 -4.67 7.18 -6.52
N GLU A 26 -5.53 8.03 -5.96
CA GLU A 26 -5.24 9.45 -5.71
C GLU A 26 -5.62 9.79 -4.26
N PRO A 27 -4.91 9.22 -3.27
CA PRO A 27 -5.24 9.42 -1.88
C PRO A 27 -4.98 10.88 -1.48
N PRO A 28 -5.73 11.41 -0.50
CA PRO A 28 -5.54 12.77 -0.02
C PRO A 28 -4.14 12.97 0.58
N ALA A 29 -3.66 14.22 0.54
CA ALA A 29 -2.31 14.58 0.98
C ALA A 29 -1.91 14.06 2.37
N GLY A 30 -2.87 13.94 3.29
CA GLY A 30 -2.64 13.39 4.63
C GLY A 30 -2.20 11.91 4.67
N GLN A 31 -2.41 11.16 3.58
CA GLN A 31 -2.04 9.74 3.46
C GLN A 31 -0.74 9.53 2.68
N HIS A 32 -0.20 10.57 2.03
CA HIS A 32 0.95 10.45 1.13
C HIS A 32 2.20 9.88 1.81
N ASP A 33 2.44 10.25 3.07
CA ASP A 33 3.58 9.72 3.83
C ASP A 33 3.44 8.23 4.12
N THR A 34 2.24 7.79 4.49
CA THR A 34 1.97 6.36 4.73
C THR A 34 2.04 5.54 3.45
N VAL A 35 1.64 6.11 2.31
CA VAL A 35 1.80 5.48 0.98
C VAL A 35 3.27 5.32 0.60
N ARG A 36 4.08 6.35 0.83
CA ARG A 36 5.54 6.28 0.61
C ARG A 36 6.20 5.25 1.52
N GLU A 37 5.77 5.16 2.77
CA GLU A 37 6.25 4.13 3.70
C GLU A 37 5.86 2.73 3.22
N ALA A 38 4.60 2.53 2.81
CA ALA A 38 4.12 1.24 2.28
C ALA A 38 4.97 0.76 1.11
N ALA A 39 5.31 1.66 0.18
CA ALA A 39 6.20 1.35 -0.94
C ALA A 39 7.62 1.00 -0.47
N ALA A 40 8.19 1.76 0.46
CA ALA A 40 9.55 1.56 0.97
C ALA A 40 9.74 0.24 1.74
N ILE A 41 8.71 -0.21 2.48
CA ILE A 41 8.79 -1.43 3.28
C ILE A 41 8.27 -2.67 2.54
N CYS A 42 7.73 -2.52 1.32
CA CYS A 42 7.15 -3.61 0.55
C CYS A 42 8.22 -4.65 0.16
N PRO A 43 8.19 -5.89 0.72
CA PRO A 43 9.23 -6.88 0.44
C PRO A 43 9.25 -7.34 -1.02
N ALA A 44 8.09 -7.31 -1.66
CA ALA A 44 7.91 -7.73 -3.05
C ALA A 44 8.12 -6.58 -4.05
N ALA A 45 8.34 -5.35 -3.58
CA ALA A 45 8.49 -4.14 -4.41
C ALA A 45 7.38 -3.96 -5.45
N VAL A 46 6.13 -4.26 -5.08
CA VAL A 46 4.96 -4.21 -5.99
C VAL A 46 4.19 -2.89 -5.94
N ILE A 47 4.59 -1.95 -5.09
CA ILE A 47 3.96 -0.63 -4.94
C ILE A 47 4.89 0.41 -5.56
N GLU A 48 4.39 1.17 -6.53
CA GLU A 48 5.10 2.30 -7.16
C GLU A 48 4.34 3.59 -6.87
N VAL A 49 5.08 4.66 -6.53
CA VAL A 49 4.51 5.97 -6.21
C VAL A 49 5.01 6.98 -7.22
N HIS A 50 4.07 7.68 -7.87
CA HIS A 50 4.35 8.73 -8.84
C HIS A 50 3.98 10.10 -8.27
N ALA A 51 4.63 11.15 -8.77
CA ALA A 51 4.40 12.54 -8.40
C ALA A 51 3.82 13.34 -9.58
#